data_AF-A0A178MY03-F1
#
_entry.id   AF-A0A178MY03-F1
#
_cell.length_a   1.000
_cell.length_b   1.000
_cell.length_c   1.000
_cell.angle_alpha   90.00
_cell.angle_beta   90.00
_cell.angle_gamma   90.00
#
_symmetry.space_group_name_H-M   'P 1'
#
loop_
_entity.id
_entity.type
_entity.pdbx_description
1 polymer ?
#
loop_
_entity_poly.entity_id
_entity_poly.type
_entity_poly.pdbx_seq_one_letter_code
_entity_poly.pdbx_strand_id
1 'polypeptide(L)'
;MSGIDVYVLNANTAFSIEVFKIIGPHVPRGKWPINALHVPFTPSADGLYLIGKFKDLPAPYAGYAAQLVAQAGTKLVLKSPAAWRAARMVKAKRWRDACMFAAVPALFAIPLFGALSKAALLPAGALFVANLVALILTQLALTKARTDLVNTRFVADIPVPGLRLGGVINKEEPAPTLNMNDEV
;
A
#
# COMPACT_ATOMS: atom_id res chain seq x y z
N MET A 1 10.59 17.25 4.01
CA MET A 1 11.32 16.32 3.13
C MET A 1 11.30 14.95 3.80
N SER A 2 10.43 14.05 3.36
CA SER A 2 10.38 12.68 3.91
C SER A 2 11.48 11.87 3.22
N GLY A 3 12.38 11.29 4.02
CA GLY A 3 13.40 10.37 3.54
C GLY A 3 12.74 9.17 2.86
N ILE A 4 13.42 8.62 1.87
CA ILE A 4 13.02 7.34 1.27
C ILE A 4 13.34 6.27 2.31
N ASP A 5 12.34 5.83 3.06
CA ASP A 5 12.49 4.72 4.00
C ASP A 5 12.71 3.43 3.18
N VAL A 6 13.97 3.00 3.05
CA VAL A 6 14.32 1.72 2.43
C VAL A 6 14.38 0.66 3.51
N TYR A 7 13.33 -0.15 3.61
CA TYR A 7 13.32 -1.30 4.53
C TYR A 7 14.01 -2.48 3.86
N VAL A 8 14.93 -3.15 4.57
CA VAL A 8 15.54 -4.41 4.12
C VAL A 8 14.97 -5.54 4.96
N LEU A 9 14.24 -6.46 4.32
CA LEU A 9 13.62 -7.62 4.95
C LEU A 9 14.50 -8.84 4.74
N ASN A 10 14.84 -9.51 5.83
CA ASN A 10 15.61 -10.76 5.81
C ASN A 10 14.76 -11.92 5.23
N ALA A 11 15.44 -12.95 4.71
CA ALA A 11 14.88 -14.21 4.24
C ALA A 11 14.01 -14.95 5.26
N ASN A 12 14.23 -14.71 6.56
CA ASN A 12 13.46 -15.31 7.65
C ASN A 12 12.12 -14.61 7.92
N THR A 13 11.82 -13.51 7.25
CA THR A 13 10.57 -12.78 7.46
C THR A 13 9.37 -13.54 6.88
N ALA A 14 8.20 -13.40 7.52
CA ALA A 14 6.96 -13.99 7.03
C ALA A 14 6.60 -13.53 5.60
N PHE A 15 6.99 -12.31 5.22
CA PHE A 15 6.87 -11.80 3.87
C PHE A 15 7.74 -12.59 2.89
N SER A 16 9.05 -12.66 3.11
CA SER A 16 9.99 -13.34 2.22
C SER A 16 9.66 -14.82 2.02
N ILE A 17 9.26 -15.51 3.09
CA ILE A 17 8.82 -16.91 3.04
C ILE A 17 7.57 -17.07 2.17
N GLU A 18 6.63 -16.14 2.24
CA GLU A 18 5.41 -16.21 1.42
C GLU A 18 5.68 -15.92 -0.04
N VAL A 19 6.57 -14.96 -0.35
CA VAL A 19 7.03 -14.76 -1.73
C VAL A 19 7.67 -16.04 -2.27
N PHE A 20 8.53 -16.68 -1.47
CA PHE A 20 9.15 -17.95 -1.84
C PHE A 20 8.12 -19.06 -2.10
N LYS A 21 7.10 -19.22 -1.25
CA LYS A 21 6.03 -20.20 -1.47
C LYS A 21 5.28 -19.99 -2.79
N ILE A 22 5.14 -18.72 -3.21
CA ILE A 22 4.45 -18.37 -4.44
C ILE A 22 5.32 -18.65 -5.66
N ILE A 23 6.59 -18.27 -5.65
CA ILE A 23 7.46 -18.38 -6.84
C ILE A 23 8.21 -19.73 -6.92
N GLY A 24 8.49 -20.33 -5.75
CA GLY A 24 9.25 -21.56 -5.55
C GLY A 24 8.84 -22.73 -6.45
N PRO A 25 7.55 -23.08 -6.51
CA PRO A 25 7.07 -24.18 -7.35
C PRO A 25 7.25 -23.97 -8.85
N HIS A 26 7.42 -22.72 -9.30
CA HIS A 26 7.41 -22.35 -10.71
C HIS A 26 8.81 -22.06 -11.29
N VAL A 27 9.82 -21.89 -10.43
CA VAL A 27 11.19 -21.65 -10.86
C VAL A 27 12.01 -22.93 -10.64
N PRO A 28 12.57 -23.55 -11.70
CA PRO A 28 13.38 -24.76 -11.56
C PRO A 28 14.57 -24.55 -10.62
N ARG A 29 14.87 -25.54 -9.76
CA ARG A 29 15.93 -25.44 -8.75
C ARG A 29 17.28 -24.96 -9.30
N GLY A 30 17.69 -25.46 -10.47
CA GLY A 30 18.96 -25.07 -11.11
C GLY A 30 19.00 -23.66 -11.72
N LYS A 31 17.91 -22.90 -11.63
CA LYS A 31 17.83 -21.50 -12.08
C LYS A 31 17.85 -20.50 -10.93
N TRP A 32 17.89 -20.99 -9.69
CA TRP A 32 18.03 -20.14 -8.52
C TRP A 32 19.49 -19.73 -8.31
N PRO A 33 19.74 -18.50 -7.83
CA PRO A 33 21.06 -18.07 -7.42
C PRO A 33 21.53 -18.84 -6.17
N ILE A 34 22.84 -18.80 -5.91
CA ILE A 34 23.46 -19.47 -4.75
C ILE A 34 23.10 -18.77 -3.44
N ASN A 35 22.98 -17.43 -3.48
CA ASN A 35 22.64 -16.58 -2.34
C ASN A 35 21.16 -16.22 -2.34
N ALA A 36 20.66 -15.65 -1.23
CA ALA A 36 19.31 -15.12 -1.14
C ALA A 36 19.01 -14.14 -2.28
N LEU A 37 17.76 -14.18 -2.78
CA LEU A 37 17.35 -13.35 -3.91
C LEU A 37 17.02 -11.94 -3.42
N HIS A 38 17.80 -10.95 -3.84
CA HIS A 38 17.61 -9.57 -3.40
C HIS A 38 16.59 -8.87 -4.31
N VAL A 39 15.35 -8.75 -3.84
CA VAL A 39 14.25 -8.23 -4.67
C VAL A 39 13.72 -6.91 -4.12
N PRO A 40 13.87 -5.79 -4.86
CA PRO A 40 13.17 -4.56 -4.53
C PRO A 40 11.69 -4.68 -4.92
N PHE A 41 10.84 -4.29 -3.97
CA PHE A 41 9.40 -4.22 -4.09
C PHE A 41 8.91 -2.77 -3.97
N THR A 42 7.93 -2.46 -4.80
CA THR A 42 7.19 -1.19 -4.76
C THR A 42 5.70 -1.49 -4.76
N PRO A 43 4.91 -0.92 -3.85
CA PRO A 43 3.46 -1.06 -3.90
C PRO A 43 2.89 -0.31 -5.11
N SER A 44 1.81 -0.85 -5.67
CA SER A 44 1.04 -0.14 -6.70
C SER A 44 0.41 1.12 -6.12
N ALA A 45 0.14 2.11 -6.97
CA ALA A 45 -0.56 3.35 -6.60
C ALA A 45 -1.96 3.10 -6.01
N ASP A 46 -2.57 1.96 -6.32
CA ASP A 46 -3.86 1.55 -5.75
C ASP A 46 -3.74 0.76 -4.46
N GLY A 47 -2.53 0.38 -4.04
CA GLY A 47 -2.27 -0.38 -2.82
C GLY A 47 -2.79 -1.81 -2.83
N LEU A 48 -3.18 -2.35 -3.99
CA LEU A 48 -3.79 -3.67 -4.11
C LEU A 48 -2.80 -4.79 -4.44
N TYR A 49 -1.63 -4.47 -4.99
CA TYR A 49 -0.61 -5.45 -5.33
C TYR A 49 0.79 -4.84 -5.20
N LEU A 50 1.79 -5.71 -5.18
CA LEU A 50 3.21 -5.35 -5.12
C LEU A 50 3.86 -5.62 -6.48
N ILE A 51 4.78 -4.74 -6.85
CA ILE A 51 5.61 -4.87 -8.05
C ILE A 51 7.02 -5.22 -7.57
N GLY A 52 7.48 -6.44 -7.87
CA GLY A 52 8.83 -6.91 -7.54
C GLY A 52 9.74 -6.95 -8.78
N LYS A 53 11.03 -6.60 -8.65
CA LYS A 53 12.01 -6.72 -9.74
C LYS A 53 13.02 -7.83 -9.47
N PHE A 54 12.84 -8.96 -10.14
CA PHE A 54 13.63 -10.18 -9.96
C PHE A 54 14.87 -10.21 -10.87
N LYS A 55 15.87 -9.35 -10.60
CA LYS A 55 17.04 -9.20 -11.49
C LYS A 55 17.98 -10.40 -11.51
N ASP A 56 18.08 -11.12 -10.39
CA ASP A 56 19.01 -12.24 -10.24
C ASP A 56 18.45 -13.57 -10.78
N LEU A 57 17.22 -13.55 -11.34
CA LEU A 57 16.63 -14.68 -12.07
C LEU A 57 16.78 -14.48 -13.58
N PRO A 58 16.88 -15.56 -14.37
CA PRO A 58 16.85 -15.44 -15.83
C PRO A 58 15.56 -14.75 -16.31
N ALA A 59 15.66 -13.92 -17.34
CA ALA A 59 14.58 -13.08 -17.87
C ALA A 59 13.18 -13.74 -17.96
N PRO A 60 13.01 -14.97 -18.49
CA PRO A 60 11.67 -15.59 -18.56
C PRO A 60 11.08 -15.88 -17.17
N TYR A 61 11.91 -16.31 -16.20
CA TYR A 61 11.46 -16.61 -14.85
C TYR A 61 11.29 -15.34 -14.01
N ALA A 62 12.09 -14.31 -14.27
CA ALA A 62 11.96 -13.01 -13.63
C ALA A 62 10.61 -12.35 -13.93
N GLY A 63 10.20 -12.35 -15.21
CA GLY A 63 8.89 -11.83 -15.63
C GLY A 63 7.74 -12.64 -15.03
N TYR A 64 7.85 -13.97 -15.05
CA TYR A 64 6.83 -14.85 -14.49
C TYR A 64 6.70 -14.71 -12.97
N ALA A 65 7.82 -14.63 -12.23
CA ALA A 65 7.83 -14.40 -10.80
C ALA A 65 7.21 -13.04 -10.42
N ALA A 66 7.51 -11.99 -11.19
CA ALA A 66 6.88 -10.67 -11.02
C ALA A 66 5.37 -10.74 -11.21
N GLN A 67 4.89 -11.50 -12.20
CA GLN A 67 3.47 -11.69 -12.45
C GLN A 67 2.78 -12.46 -11.33
N LEU A 68 3.38 -13.54 -10.83
CA LEU A 68 2.84 -14.32 -9.71
C LEU A 68 2.72 -13.49 -8.42
N VAL A 69 3.72 -12.65 -8.15
CA VAL A 69 3.68 -11.69 -7.02
C VAL A 69 2.55 -10.68 -7.21
N ALA A 70 2.37 -10.15 -8.41
CA ALA A 70 1.27 -9.22 -8.70
C ALA A 70 -0.10 -9.91 -8.54
N GLN A 71 -0.23 -11.17 -8.98
CA GLN A 71 -1.45 -11.98 -8.84
C GLN A 71 -1.79 -12.31 -7.38
N ALA A 72 -0.78 -12.50 -6.51
CA ALA A 72 -1.01 -12.70 -5.08
C ALA A 72 -1.66 -11.47 -4.40
N GLY A 73 -1.51 -10.29 -5.02
CA GLY A 73 -2.30 -9.10 -4.73
C GLY A 73 -2.27 -8.69 -3.26
N THR A 74 -3.47 -8.48 -2.70
CA THR A 74 -3.65 -7.91 -1.35
C THR A 74 -3.08 -8.79 -0.26
N LYS A 75 -3.02 -10.12 -0.46
CA LYS A 75 -2.44 -11.05 0.51
C LYS A 75 -0.96 -10.75 0.77
N LEU A 76 -0.20 -10.41 -0.27
CA LEU A 76 1.21 -10.06 -0.14
C LEU A 76 1.38 -8.64 0.43
N VAL A 77 0.52 -7.71 0.02
CA VAL A 77 0.53 -6.32 0.52
C VAL A 77 0.32 -6.31 2.04
N LEU A 78 -0.64 -7.08 2.56
CA LEU A 78 -0.94 -7.14 3.99
C LEU A 78 0.21 -7.69 4.84
N LYS A 79 1.08 -8.52 4.26
CA LYS A 79 2.27 -9.06 4.93
C LYS A 79 3.51 -8.16 4.77
N SER A 80 3.39 -7.10 3.98
CA SER A 80 4.51 -6.20 3.68
C SER A 80 4.55 -4.99 4.64
N PRO A 81 5.70 -4.30 4.75
CA PRO A 81 5.80 -3.05 5.49
C PRO A 81 4.91 -1.92 4.94
N ALA A 82 4.43 -2.07 3.69
CA ALA A 82 3.51 -1.12 3.06
C ALA A 82 2.04 -1.31 3.48
N ALA A 83 1.70 -2.37 4.24
CA ALA A 83 0.33 -2.73 4.59
C ALA A 83 -0.45 -1.56 5.21
N TRP A 84 0.14 -0.87 6.18
CA TRP A 84 -0.52 0.23 6.87
C TRP A 84 -0.71 1.46 5.98
N ARG A 85 0.26 1.76 5.12
CA ARG A 85 0.16 2.85 4.13
C ARG A 85 -0.92 2.54 3.09
N ALA A 86 -1.00 1.29 2.64
CA ALA A 86 -2.07 0.81 1.77
C ALA A 86 -3.45 0.89 2.47
N ALA A 87 -3.56 0.49 3.73
CA ALA A 87 -4.79 0.58 4.51
C ALA A 87 -5.27 2.03 4.67
N ARG A 88 -4.36 2.97 4.93
CA ARG A 88 -4.65 4.41 4.97
C ARG A 88 -5.19 4.92 3.64
N MET A 89 -4.58 4.52 2.53
CA MET A 89 -5.03 4.88 1.18
C MET A 89 -6.44 4.35 0.89
N VAL A 90 -6.72 3.08 1.21
CA VAL A 90 -8.07 2.49 1.06
C VAL A 90 -9.10 3.20 1.93
N LYS A 91 -8.77 3.53 3.17
CA LYS A 91 -9.64 4.29 4.07
C LYS A 91 -9.95 5.69 3.50
N ALA A 92 -8.93 6.41 3.03
CA ALA A 92 -9.11 7.72 2.40
C ALA A 92 -9.98 7.65 1.14
N LYS A 93 -9.79 6.63 0.30
CA LYS A 93 -10.62 6.39 -0.88
C LYS A 93 -12.09 6.17 -0.50
N ARG A 94 -12.35 5.35 0.52
CA ARG A 94 -13.72 5.08 1.00
C ARG A 94 -14.43 6.35 1.49
N TRP A 95 -13.72 7.23 2.21
CA TRP A 95 -14.28 8.52 2.63
C TRP A 95 -14.57 9.44 1.45
N ARG A 96 -13.66 9.51 0.48
CA ARG A 96 -13.86 10.27 -0.76
C ARG A 96 -15.10 9.79 -1.52
N ASP A 97 -15.26 8.47 -1.66
CA ASP A 97 -16.41 7.90 -2.36
C ASP A 97 -17.71 8.17 -1.58
N ALA A 98 -17.71 8.07 -0.25
CA ALA A 98 -18.87 8.42 0.58
C ALA A 98 -19.26 9.90 0.44
N CYS A 99 -18.30 10.83 0.48
CA CYS A 99 -18.56 12.25 0.25
C CYS A 99 -19.08 12.51 -1.17
N MET A 100 -18.56 11.79 -2.17
CA MET A 100 -19.03 11.89 -3.55
C MET A 100 -20.47 11.41 -3.69
N PHE A 101 -20.83 10.28 -3.06
CA PHE A 101 -22.21 9.79 -3.01
C PHE A 101 -23.16 10.75 -2.31
N ALA A 102 -22.70 11.50 -1.30
CA ALA A 102 -23.49 12.55 -0.68
C ALA A 102 -23.59 13.83 -1.54
N ALA A 103 -22.54 14.14 -2.32
CA ALA A 103 -22.46 15.36 -3.12
C ALA A 103 -23.32 15.30 -4.38
N VAL A 104 -23.40 14.14 -5.05
CA VAL A 104 -24.14 13.99 -6.30
C VAL A 104 -25.63 14.33 -6.14
N PRO A 105 -26.38 13.76 -5.17
CA PRO A 105 -27.78 14.15 -4.93
C PRO A 105 -27.92 15.64 -4.60
N ALA A 106 -26.97 16.21 -3.85
CA ALA A 106 -26.99 17.62 -3.47
C ALA A 106 -26.78 18.55 -4.67
N LEU A 107 -25.94 18.16 -5.65
CA LEU A 107 -25.77 18.87 -6.92
C LEU A 107 -27.04 18.84 -7.77
N PHE A 108 -27.73 17.70 -7.82
CA PHE A 108 -29.02 17.58 -8.51
C PHE A 108 -30.15 18.34 -7.80
N ALA A 109 -30.02 18.59 -6.50
CA ALA A 109 -30.96 19.41 -5.76
C ALA A 109 -30.79 20.92 -6.03
N ILE A 110 -29.63 21.39 -6.55
CA ILE A 110 -29.34 22.82 -6.83
C ILE A 110 -30.51 23.57 -7.53
N PRO A 111 -31.12 23.03 -8.60
CA PRO A 111 -32.25 23.69 -9.26
C PRO A 111 -33.50 23.82 -8.37
N LEU A 112 -33.70 22.88 -7.43
CA LEU A 112 -34.81 22.91 -6.46
C LEU A 112 -34.60 23.92 -5.33
N PHE A 113 -33.36 24.34 -5.05
CA PHE A 113 -33.09 25.38 -4.05
C PHE A 113 -33.72 26.73 -4.43
N GLY A 114 -33.93 27.00 -5.72
CA GLY A 114 -34.65 28.19 -6.18
C GLY A 114 -36.12 28.23 -5.73
N ALA A 115 -36.69 27.07 -5.38
CA ALA A 115 -38.07 26.94 -4.88
C ALA A 115 -38.16 26.90 -3.35
N LEU A 116 -37.03 26.88 -2.62
CA LEU A 116 -37.01 26.86 -1.16
C LEU A 116 -37.21 28.27 -0.58
N SER A 117 -37.94 28.37 0.54
CA SER A 117 -38.02 29.61 1.31
C SER A 117 -36.64 30.01 1.85
N LYS A 118 -36.39 31.31 2.05
CA LYS A 118 -35.12 31.84 2.55
C LYS A 118 -34.64 31.17 3.86
N ALA A 119 -35.58 30.70 4.69
CA ALA A 119 -35.29 30.00 5.94
C ALA A 119 -34.71 28.59 5.75
N ALA A 120 -35.08 27.90 4.66
CA ALA A 120 -34.58 26.56 4.33
C ALA A 120 -33.36 26.59 3.38
N LEU A 121 -33.20 27.67 2.61
CA LEU A 121 -32.08 27.88 1.68
C LEU A 121 -30.72 27.97 2.40
N LEU A 122 -30.65 28.72 3.50
CA LEU A 122 -29.44 28.93 4.29
C LEU A 122 -28.85 27.62 4.86
N PRO A 123 -29.59 26.80 5.63
CA PRO A 123 -29.04 25.56 6.18
C PRO A 123 -28.67 24.55 5.09
N ALA A 124 -29.46 24.46 4.03
CA ALA A 124 -29.21 23.51 2.97
C ALA A 124 -28.01 23.93 2.08
N GLY A 125 -27.80 25.23 1.86
CA GLY A 125 -26.59 25.77 1.22
C GLY A 125 -25.33 25.55 2.06
N ALA A 126 -25.42 25.73 3.39
CA ALA A 126 -24.31 25.46 4.30
C ALA A 126 -23.88 23.98 4.27
N LEU A 127 -24.83 23.05 4.26
CA LEU A 127 -24.55 21.60 4.14
C LEU A 127 -23.90 21.25 2.79
N PHE A 128 -24.34 21.89 1.70
CA PHE A 128 -23.74 21.70 0.38
C PHE A 128 -22.28 22.16 0.36
N VAL A 129 -21.99 23.36 0.86
CA VAL A 129 -20.61 23.89 0.95
C VAL A 129 -19.75 23.01 1.87
N ALA A 130 -20.25 22.60 3.03
CA ALA A 130 -19.54 21.72 3.94
C ALA A 130 -19.17 20.38 3.28
N ASN A 131 -20.09 19.82 2.48
CA ASN A 131 -19.83 18.57 1.76
C ASN A 131 -18.80 18.74 0.64
N LEU A 132 -18.79 19.88 -0.07
CA LEU A 132 -17.74 20.19 -1.05
C LEU A 132 -16.37 20.32 -0.38
N VAL A 133 -16.29 21.01 0.75
CA VAL A 133 -15.03 21.12 1.52
C VAL A 133 -14.57 19.73 1.98
N ALA A 134 -15.48 18.89 2.49
CA ALA A 134 -15.16 17.51 2.88
C ALA A 134 -14.66 16.68 1.70
N LEU A 135 -15.24 16.83 0.51
CA LEU A 135 -14.78 16.18 -0.71
C LEU A 135 -13.37 16.62 -1.13
N ILE A 136 -13.09 17.92 -1.06
CA ILE A 136 -11.75 18.47 -1.37
C ILE A 136 -10.70 17.94 -0.38
N LEU A 137 -11.01 17.97 0.92
CA LEU A 137 -10.11 17.48 1.97
C LEU A 137 -9.84 15.98 1.84
N THR A 138 -10.86 15.17 1.54
CA THR A 138 -10.70 13.73 1.34
C THR A 138 -9.90 13.41 0.07
N GLN A 139 -10.04 14.21 -1.00
CA GLN A 139 -9.22 14.09 -2.21
C GLN A 139 -7.75 14.48 -1.95
N LEU A 140 -7.49 15.52 -1.15
CA LEU A 140 -6.15 15.89 -0.70
C LEU A 140 -5.52 14.80 0.19
N ALA A 141 -6.28 14.23 1.12
CA ALA A 141 -5.82 13.13 1.95
C ALA A 141 -5.50 11.88 1.11
N LEU A 142 -6.32 11.57 0.10
CA LEU A 142 -6.09 10.44 -0.80
C LEU A 142 -4.84 10.64 -1.68
N THR A 143 -4.64 11.84 -2.22
CA THR A 143 -3.44 12.15 -3.03
C THR A 143 -2.18 12.05 -2.18
N LYS A 144 -2.18 12.60 -0.97
CA LYS A 144 -1.08 12.44 -0.01
C LYS A 144 -0.82 10.97 0.33
N ALA A 145 -1.87 10.19 0.63
CA ALA A 145 -1.70 8.78 0.94
C ALA A 145 -1.15 7.97 -0.25
N ARG A 146 -1.53 8.33 -1.48
CA ARG A 146 -0.96 7.74 -2.71
C ARG A 146 0.50 8.10 -2.91
N THR A 147 0.88 9.35 -2.70
CA THR A 147 2.30 9.76 -2.80
C THR A 147 3.15 9.05 -1.77
N ASP A 148 2.67 8.96 -0.52
CA ASP A 148 3.37 8.26 0.56
C ASP A 148 3.53 6.77 0.24
N LEU A 149 2.50 6.15 -0.34
CA LEU A 149 2.53 4.75 -0.74
C LEU A 149 3.53 4.50 -1.88
N VAL A 150 3.49 5.30 -2.95
CA VAL A 150 4.42 5.17 -4.10
C VAL A 150 5.88 5.41 -3.70
N ASN A 151 6.10 6.28 -2.72
CA ASN A 151 7.44 6.55 -2.18
C ASN A 151 7.95 5.42 -1.28
N THR A 152 7.09 4.49 -0.86
CA THR A 152 7.51 3.34 -0.05
C THR A 152 8.22 2.34 -0.93
N ARG A 153 9.52 2.14 -0.70
CA ARG A 153 10.32 1.12 -1.38
C ARG A 153 10.95 0.23 -0.34
N PHE A 154 10.94 -1.07 -0.57
CA PHE A 154 11.61 -1.99 0.34
C PHE A 154 12.28 -3.09 -0.47
N VAL A 155 13.36 -3.63 0.07
CA VAL A 155 14.09 -4.77 -0.49
C VAL A 155 13.79 -5.95 0.41
N ALA A 156 13.46 -7.09 -0.19
CA ALA A 156 13.34 -8.33 0.56
C ALA A 156 14.27 -9.38 -0.01
N ASP A 157 14.99 -10.03 0.90
CA ASP A 157 15.81 -11.18 0.62
C ASP A 157 14.89 -12.39 0.61
N ILE A 158 14.76 -13.08 -0.53
CA ILE A 158 13.89 -14.25 -0.65
C ILE A 158 14.75 -15.50 -0.48
N PRO A 159 14.32 -16.45 0.37
CA PRO A 159 15.07 -17.68 0.56
C PRO A 159 15.16 -18.49 -0.74
N VAL A 160 16.28 -19.19 -0.89
CA VAL A 160 16.56 -20.08 -2.03
C VAL A 160 16.29 -21.54 -1.63
N PRO A 161 15.84 -22.41 -2.56
CA PRO A 161 15.69 -23.84 -2.26
C PRO A 161 17.03 -24.44 -1.79
N GLY A 162 17.06 -24.95 -0.55
CA GLY A 162 18.25 -25.56 0.05
C GLY A 162 19.09 -24.61 0.92
N LEU A 163 18.77 -23.31 0.98
CA LEU A 163 19.39 -22.39 1.93
C LEU A 163 18.87 -22.70 3.34
N ARG A 164 19.76 -23.12 4.25
CA ARG A 164 19.41 -23.26 5.67
C ARG A 164 19.22 -21.87 6.26
N LEU A 165 18.00 -21.55 6.67
CA LEU A 165 17.61 -20.27 7.29
C LEU A 165 18.20 -20.03 8.70
N GLY A 166 19.25 -20.78 9.07
CA GLY A 166 19.90 -20.72 10.37
C GLY A 166 21.31 -20.16 10.24
N GLY A 167 21.51 -18.93 10.73
CA GLY A 167 22.85 -18.47 11.12
C GLY A 167 23.36 -17.18 10.52
N VAL A 168 22.58 -16.09 10.51
CA VAL A 168 23.14 -14.75 10.76
C VAL A 168 22.12 -13.96 11.59
N ILE A 169 22.23 -14.10 12.91
CA ILE A 169 21.69 -13.12 13.86
C ILE A 169 22.63 -11.92 13.76
N ASN A 170 22.38 -11.02 12.81
CA ASN A 170 22.90 -9.67 12.95
C ASN A 170 21.91 -8.93 13.84
N LYS A 171 22.40 -8.61 15.04
CA LYS A 171 21.83 -7.76 16.10
C LYS A 171 20.72 -6.82 15.62
N GLU A 172 19.63 -6.89 16.37
CA GLU A 172 18.53 -5.95 16.54
C GLU A 172 18.79 -4.50 16.10
N GLU A 173 17.86 -3.95 15.32
CA GLU A 173 17.34 -2.62 15.63
C GLU A 173 15.85 -2.80 15.95
N PRO A 174 15.42 -2.56 17.20
CA PRO A 174 14.03 -2.75 17.60
C PRO A 174 13.13 -1.78 16.85
N ALA A 175 11.92 -2.25 16.52
CA ALA A 175 10.84 -1.38 16.07
C ALA A 175 10.72 -0.16 17.00
N PRO A 176 10.50 1.07 16.48
CA PRO A 176 10.24 2.19 17.35
C PRO A 176 9.01 1.88 18.20
N THR A 177 9.22 1.64 19.49
CA THR A 177 8.16 1.68 20.49
C THR A 177 7.66 3.10 20.53
N LEU A 178 6.46 3.34 19.97
CA LEU A 178 5.73 4.57 20.19
C LEU A 178 5.42 4.66 21.69
N ASN A 179 6.20 5.50 22.38
CA ASN A 179 5.87 5.97 23.71
C ASN A 179 4.53 6.72 23.62
N MET A 180 3.51 6.12 24.21
CA MET A 180 2.15 6.64 24.24
C MET A 180 1.96 7.57 25.44
N ASN A 181 2.96 8.45 25.71
CA ASN A 181 3.00 9.32 26.89
C ASN A 181 3.33 10.80 26.58
N ASP A 182 3.47 11.20 25.33
CA ASP A 182 3.69 12.62 24.97
C ASP A 182 2.46 13.22 24.28
N GLU A 183 1.32 13.26 24.98
CA GLU A 183 0.27 14.28 24.77
C GLU A 183 -0.39 14.58 26.13
N VAL A 184 0.18 15.57 26.84
CA VAL A 184 -0.55 16.45 27.78
C VAL A 184 -0.77 17.77 27.06
#